data_AF-A0A1G3XUU7-F1
#
_entry.id   AF-A0A1G3XUU7-F1
#
_cell.length_a   1.000
_cell.length_b   1.000
_cell.length_c   1.000
_cell.angle_alpha   90.00
_cell.angle_beta   90.00
_cell.angle_gamma   90.00
#
_symmetry.space_group_name_H-M   'P 1'
#
loop_
_entity.id
_entity.type
_entity.pdbx_description
1 polymer ?
#
loop_
_entity_poly.entity_id
_entity_poly.type
_entity_poly.pdbx_seq_one_letter_code
_entity_poly.pdbx_strand_id
1 'polypeptide(L)'
;MHAWKGIIAYELLNKCLHETRPYERHKGSSDELYGDYLKKLYFSLKNRNGNLEKEMKKVREDFENLPMSKDRKPVIGVIGEIFVRSHKFSNEDIIRKVEALGGEVWLAPVEEWIYYVNYMGLTKALIKKERSAIINFLLKKFFQKRIEHRLAKCFKGFLKTLKEPETKEIIEKASPYVHKSFEGETILSIGKCIDLLEKGASGIINAMPFGCMPGTIVTALLRGITRDYGIPCISIPYDGSESPTVEIQLEAFMDQAREYSKRNT
;
A
#
# COMPACT_ATOMS: atom_id res chain seq x y z
N MET A 1 19.34 4.76 -9.99
CA MET A 1 19.25 3.71 -8.93
C MET A 1 19.02 4.28 -7.52
N HIS A 2 19.60 5.44 -7.13
CA HIS A 2 19.37 6.01 -5.80
C HIS A 2 17.90 6.34 -5.49
N ALA A 3 17.17 6.91 -6.45
CA ALA A 3 15.73 7.16 -6.29
C ALA A 3 14.95 5.88 -5.96
N TRP A 4 15.19 4.79 -6.71
CA TRP A 4 14.53 3.50 -6.45
C TRP A 4 14.88 2.92 -5.07
N LYS A 5 16.14 3.01 -4.65
CA LYS A 5 16.55 2.62 -3.29
C LYS A 5 15.79 3.42 -2.22
N GLY A 6 15.65 4.73 -2.44
CA GLY A 6 14.92 5.62 -1.54
C GLY A 6 13.43 5.28 -1.45
N ILE A 7 12.78 5.04 -2.59
CA ILE A 7 11.38 4.61 -2.65
C ILE A 7 11.19 3.32 -1.84
N ILE A 8 11.94 2.26 -2.13
CA ILE A 8 11.80 0.98 -1.40
C ILE A 8 12.09 1.13 0.10
N ALA A 9 13.11 1.89 0.48
CA ALA A 9 13.43 2.09 1.90
C ALA A 9 12.32 2.88 2.63
N TYR A 10 11.78 3.90 1.99
CA TYR A 10 10.65 4.67 2.50
C TYR A 10 9.40 3.81 2.67
N GLU A 11 9.08 2.98 1.67
CA GLU A 11 7.90 2.11 1.67
C GLU A 11 8.01 1.02 2.74
N LEU A 12 9.19 0.41 2.91
CA LEU A 12 9.44 -0.53 4.00
C LEU A 12 9.32 0.14 5.38
N LEU A 13 9.80 1.38 5.53
CA LEU A 13 9.66 2.15 6.76
C LEU A 13 8.18 2.49 7.05
N ASN A 14 7.40 2.87 6.03
CA ASN A 14 5.96 3.08 6.15
C ASN A 14 5.21 1.81 6.56
N LYS A 15 5.56 0.66 5.98
CA LYS A 15 5.00 -0.64 6.38
C LYS A 15 5.31 -0.95 7.85
N CYS A 16 6.52 -0.66 8.33
CA CYS A 16 6.84 -0.78 9.76
C CYS A 16 5.93 0.11 10.60
N LEU A 17 5.78 1.39 10.24
CA LEU A 17 4.93 2.32 10.95
C LEU A 17 3.48 1.83 11.04
N HIS A 18 2.87 1.43 9.92
CA HIS A 18 1.46 1.03 9.88
C HIS A 18 1.19 -0.33 10.53
N GLU A 19 2.17 -1.25 10.55
CA GLU A 19 2.02 -2.55 11.19
C GLU A 19 2.38 -2.54 12.69
N THR A 20 3.10 -1.52 13.20
CA THR A 20 3.42 -1.41 14.66
C THR A 20 2.57 -0.39 15.40
N ARG A 21 2.33 0.78 14.81
CA ARG A 21 1.66 1.92 15.48
C ARG A 21 0.27 1.61 16.01
N PRO A 22 -0.59 0.83 15.33
CA PRO A 22 -1.88 0.44 15.90
C PRO A 22 -1.74 -0.35 17.21
N TYR A 23 -0.58 -0.96 17.47
CA TYR A 23 -0.35 -1.85 18.60
C TYR A 23 0.56 -1.26 19.67
N GLU A 24 1.09 -0.05 19.50
CA GLU A 24 2.03 0.53 20.48
C GLU A 24 1.36 0.75 21.85
N ARG A 25 2.08 0.40 22.94
CA ARG A 25 1.59 0.65 24.31
C ARG A 25 1.74 2.10 24.74
N HIS A 26 2.77 2.76 24.22
CA HIS A 26 3.06 4.16 24.48
C HIS A 26 2.76 4.95 23.21
N LYS A 27 1.70 5.75 23.25
CA LYS A 27 1.24 6.50 22.08
C LYS A 27 2.33 7.46 21.58
N GLY A 28 2.64 7.39 20.29
CA GLY A 28 3.66 8.19 19.62
C GLY A 28 5.04 7.53 19.49
N SER A 29 5.31 6.40 20.15
CA SER A 29 6.63 5.74 20.08
C SER A 29 7.01 5.32 18.65
N SER A 30 6.06 4.79 17.89
CA SER A 30 6.30 4.40 16.49
C SER A 30 6.54 5.61 15.59
N ASP A 31 5.89 6.75 15.88
CA ASP A 31 6.03 7.98 15.10
C ASP A 31 7.38 8.68 15.34
N GLU A 32 7.84 8.70 16.59
CA GLU A 32 9.17 9.20 16.95
C GLU A 32 10.24 8.38 16.23
N LEU A 33 10.16 7.05 16.34
CA LEU A 33 11.08 6.13 15.69
C LEU A 33 11.07 6.29 14.16
N TYR A 34 9.88 6.41 13.57
CA TYR A 34 9.72 6.71 12.15
C TYR A 34 10.41 8.02 11.75
N GLY A 35 10.19 9.10 12.50
CA GLY A 35 10.77 10.42 12.22
C GLY A 35 12.31 10.40 12.25
N ASP A 36 12.88 9.69 13.21
CA ASP A 36 14.33 9.52 13.34
C ASP A 36 14.91 8.70 12.19
N TYR A 37 14.27 7.58 11.84
CA TYR A 37 14.73 6.75 10.73
C TYR A 37 14.55 7.42 9.38
N LEU A 38 13.49 8.21 9.18
CA LEU A 38 13.33 8.99 7.96
C LEU A 38 14.52 9.93 7.73
N LYS A 39 14.99 10.62 8.78
CA LYS A 39 16.19 11.48 8.71
C LYS A 39 17.45 10.64 8.43
N LYS A 40 17.65 9.52 9.12
CA LYS A 40 18.82 8.63 8.92
C LYS A 40 18.86 8.07 7.50
N LEU A 41 17.73 7.61 6.96
CA LEU A 41 17.62 7.11 5.59
C LEU A 41 17.91 8.23 4.58
N TYR A 42 17.41 9.44 4.79
CA TYR A 42 17.74 10.60 3.96
C TYR A 42 19.25 10.86 3.89
N PHE A 43 19.93 10.93 5.04
CA PHE A 43 21.39 11.14 5.07
C PHE A 43 22.17 9.97 4.45
N SER A 44 21.71 8.73 4.66
CA SER A 44 22.30 7.54 4.04
C SER A 44 22.15 7.56 2.51
N LEU A 45 21.04 8.05 1.98
CA LEU A 45 20.83 8.20 0.54
C LEU A 45 21.62 9.36 -0.07
N LYS A 46 21.79 10.47 0.68
CA LYS A 46 22.54 11.65 0.25
C LYS A 46 24.05 11.39 0.17
N ASN A 47 24.59 10.63 1.12
CA ASN A 47 26.02 10.37 1.22
C ASN A 47 26.44 9.21 0.29
N ARG A 48 27.52 9.39 -0.49
CA ARG A 48 28.04 8.35 -1.40
C ARG A 48 28.39 7.02 -0.71
N ASN A 49 28.78 7.09 0.57
CA ASN A 49 29.17 5.92 1.38
C ASN A 49 28.07 5.46 2.35
N GLY A 50 26.82 5.94 2.20
CA GLY A 50 25.72 5.50 3.05
C GLY A 50 25.38 4.03 2.86
N ASN A 51 25.20 3.31 3.97
CA ASN A 51 24.84 1.90 3.97
C ASN A 51 23.37 1.73 4.33
N LEU A 52 22.52 1.83 3.30
CA LEU A 52 21.07 1.71 3.45
C LEU A 52 20.65 0.35 4.03
N GLU A 53 21.33 -0.74 3.64
CA GLU A 53 21.03 -2.09 4.14
C GLU A 53 21.26 -2.19 5.65
N LYS A 54 22.33 -1.58 6.15
CA LYS A 54 22.61 -1.50 7.60
C LYS A 54 21.53 -0.70 8.33
N GLU A 55 21.11 0.44 7.78
CA GLU A 55 20.04 1.23 8.39
C GLU A 55 18.70 0.48 8.38
N MET A 56 18.35 -0.21 7.30
CA MET A 56 17.12 -1.02 7.24
C MET A 56 17.10 -2.18 8.24
N LYS A 57 18.26 -2.79 8.56
CA LYS A 57 18.35 -3.81 9.62
C LYS A 57 18.02 -3.20 10.99
N LYS A 58 18.57 -2.03 11.28
CA LYS A 58 18.29 -1.33 12.54
C LYS A 58 16.82 -0.87 12.62
N VAL A 59 16.24 -0.41 11.51
CA VAL A 59 14.79 -0.12 11.44
C VAL A 59 14.01 -1.35 11.90
N ARG A 60 14.27 -2.53 11.32
CA ARG A 60 13.59 -3.75 11.76
C ARG A 60 13.79 -3.98 13.26
N GLU A 61 15.04 -4.02 13.72
CA GLU A 61 15.37 -4.36 15.11
C GLU A 61 14.67 -3.44 16.10
N ASP A 62 14.69 -2.12 15.86
CA ASP A 62 14.10 -1.15 16.78
C ASP A 62 12.57 -1.20 16.77
N PHE A 63 11.94 -1.35 15.60
CA PHE A 63 10.48 -1.49 15.51
C PHE A 63 9.99 -2.81 16.13
N GLU A 64 10.74 -3.90 15.97
CA GLU A 64 10.43 -5.22 16.56
C GLU A 64 10.54 -5.20 18.09
N ASN A 65 11.40 -4.34 18.65
CA ASN A 65 11.59 -4.18 20.09
C ASN A 65 10.62 -3.20 20.77
N LEU A 66 9.75 -2.51 20.01
CA LEU A 66 8.76 -1.61 20.61
C LEU A 66 7.78 -2.38 21.51
N PRO A 67 7.42 -1.85 22.70
CA PRO A 67 6.39 -2.45 23.54
C PRO A 67 5.03 -2.41 22.83
N MET A 68 4.58 -3.57 22.34
CA MET A 68 3.32 -3.72 21.62
C MET A 68 2.25 -4.48 22.43
N SER A 69 0.98 -4.19 22.16
CA SER A 69 -0.14 -5.02 22.55
C SER A 69 -0.21 -6.27 21.66
N LYS A 70 -0.84 -7.33 22.18
CA LYS A 70 -1.13 -8.56 21.44
C LYS A 70 -2.55 -8.61 20.91
N ASP A 71 -3.34 -7.56 21.15
CA ASP A 71 -4.72 -7.48 20.68
C ASP A 71 -4.77 -7.60 19.16
N ARG A 72 -5.73 -8.37 18.64
CA ARG A 72 -5.98 -8.42 17.20
C ARG A 72 -6.87 -7.25 16.81
N LYS A 73 -6.52 -6.56 15.73
CA LYS A 73 -7.30 -5.46 15.14
C LYS A 73 -7.77 -5.84 13.73
N PRO A 74 -8.96 -5.40 13.29
CA PRO A 74 -9.38 -5.57 11.91
C PRO A 74 -8.37 -4.87 11.00
N VAL A 75 -7.93 -5.58 9.97
CA VAL A 75 -6.98 -5.07 8.98
C VAL A 75 -7.77 -4.41 7.85
N ILE A 76 -7.49 -3.16 7.55
CA ILE A 76 -8.16 -2.40 6.51
C ILE A 76 -7.20 -2.14 5.36
N GLY A 77 -7.57 -2.60 4.16
CA GLY A 77 -6.82 -2.30 2.95
C GLY A 77 -7.16 -0.90 2.43
N VAL A 78 -6.16 -0.10 2.10
CA VAL A 78 -6.35 1.22 1.47
C VAL A 78 -5.81 1.17 0.04
N ILE A 79 -6.72 1.32 -0.92
CA ILE A 79 -6.47 1.37 -2.37
C ILE A 79 -6.92 2.71 -2.94
N GLY A 80 -6.85 2.86 -4.26
CA GLY A 80 -7.33 4.03 -4.99
C GLY A 80 -6.20 4.77 -5.71
N GLU A 81 -6.43 6.06 -5.98
CA GLU A 81 -5.50 6.92 -6.71
C GLU A 81 -4.20 7.08 -5.89
N ILE A 82 -3.06 6.94 -6.54
CA ILE A 82 -1.77 6.76 -5.88
C ILE A 82 -1.36 7.98 -5.06
N PHE A 83 -1.61 9.19 -5.56
CA PHE A 83 -1.27 10.42 -4.84
C PHE A 83 -2.19 10.62 -3.63
N VAL A 84 -3.51 10.55 -3.81
CA VAL A 84 -4.51 10.72 -2.76
C VAL A 84 -4.35 9.67 -1.66
N ARG A 85 -4.16 8.39 -2.00
CA ARG A 85 -4.00 7.34 -0.97
C ARG A 85 -2.70 7.48 -0.17
N SER A 86 -1.65 8.09 -0.74
CA SER A 86 -0.32 8.16 -0.13
C SER A 86 -0.04 9.50 0.56
N HIS A 87 -0.83 10.54 0.28
CA HIS A 87 -0.59 11.89 0.78
C HIS A 87 -1.58 12.29 1.88
N LYS A 88 -1.10 12.39 3.12
CA LYS A 88 -1.91 12.64 4.32
C LYS A 88 -2.83 13.85 4.22
N PHE A 89 -2.32 14.96 3.68
CA PHE A 89 -3.13 16.18 3.54
C PHE A 89 -4.26 16.00 2.51
N SER A 90 -4.05 15.19 1.48
CA SER A 90 -5.03 14.99 0.41
C SER A 90 -6.13 14.00 0.78
N ASN A 91 -5.91 13.16 1.79
CA ASN A 91 -6.87 12.18 2.27
C ASN A 91 -7.29 12.41 3.73
N GLU A 92 -7.06 13.62 4.25
CA GLU A 92 -7.43 14.00 5.62
C GLU A 92 -6.93 13.01 6.69
N ASP A 93 -5.72 12.49 6.49
CA ASP A 93 -5.05 11.50 7.34
C ASP A 93 -5.90 10.25 7.62
N ILE A 94 -6.54 9.71 6.57
CA ILE A 94 -7.44 8.55 6.66
C ILE A 94 -6.85 7.35 7.43
N ILE A 95 -5.54 7.14 7.32
CA ILE A 95 -4.84 6.06 8.02
C ILE A 95 -4.96 6.26 9.54
N ARG A 96 -4.73 7.48 10.04
CA ARG A 96 -4.90 7.80 11.45
C ARG A 96 -6.35 7.69 11.91
N LYS A 97 -7.30 8.11 11.07
CA LYS A 97 -8.73 7.98 11.37
C LYS A 97 -9.10 6.50 11.57
N VAL A 98 -8.64 5.60 10.70
CA VAL A 98 -8.83 4.14 10.85
C VAL A 98 -8.16 3.60 12.12
N GLU A 99 -6.94 4.01 12.41
CA GLU A 99 -6.20 3.57 13.61
C GLU A 99 -6.86 4.04 14.91
N ALA A 100 -7.37 5.28 14.94
CA ALA A 100 -8.14 5.83 16.06
C ALA A 100 -9.42 5.03 16.30
N LEU A 101 -10.05 4.55 15.21
CA LEU A 101 -11.16 3.60 15.23
C LEU A 101 -10.71 2.14 15.40
N GLY A 102 -9.50 1.89 15.90
CA GLY A 102 -9.04 0.57 16.33
C GLY A 102 -8.66 -0.41 15.20
N GLY A 103 -8.43 0.06 13.98
CA GLY A 103 -7.95 -0.76 12.86
C GLY A 103 -6.42 -0.76 12.69
N GLU A 104 -5.91 -1.74 11.95
CA GLU A 104 -4.58 -1.75 11.32
C GLU A 104 -4.76 -1.42 9.84
N VAL A 105 -3.84 -0.67 9.21
CA VAL A 105 -3.96 -0.31 7.79
C VAL A 105 -2.88 -0.99 6.95
N TRP A 106 -3.31 -1.63 5.85
CA TRP A 106 -2.44 -2.07 4.78
C TRP A 106 -2.62 -1.15 3.56
N LEU A 107 -1.65 -0.26 3.36
CA LEU A 107 -1.65 0.68 2.25
C LEU A 107 -1.09 0.03 0.98
N ALA A 108 -1.78 0.21 -0.14
CA ALA A 108 -1.26 -0.15 -1.45
C ALA A 108 -0.02 0.72 -1.79
N PRO A 109 1.16 0.11 -1.96
CA PRO A 109 2.41 0.86 -1.93
C PRO A 109 2.67 1.59 -3.26
N VAL A 110 3.53 2.61 -3.24
CA VAL A 110 3.79 3.46 -4.42
C VAL A 110 4.58 2.73 -5.51
N GLU A 111 5.45 1.79 -5.14
CA GLU A 111 6.25 1.00 -6.09
C GLU A 111 5.40 0.19 -7.07
N GLU A 112 4.17 -0.18 -6.69
CA GLU A 112 3.19 -0.87 -7.53
C GLU A 112 2.98 -0.14 -8.86
N TRP A 113 2.80 1.18 -8.80
CA TRP A 113 2.59 2.03 -9.97
C TRP A 113 3.82 2.05 -10.87
N ILE A 114 5.02 2.14 -10.29
CA ILE A 114 6.27 2.16 -11.04
C ILE A 114 6.48 0.82 -11.77
N TYR A 115 6.16 -0.29 -11.10
CA TYR A 115 6.17 -1.60 -11.73
C TYR A 115 5.14 -1.70 -12.84
N TYR A 116 3.95 -1.16 -12.64
CA TYR A 116 2.91 -1.09 -13.66
C TYR A 116 3.33 -0.31 -14.90
N VAL A 117 3.84 0.91 -14.73
CA VAL A 117 4.33 1.73 -15.86
C VAL A 117 5.45 1.01 -16.62
N ASN A 118 6.37 0.35 -15.92
CA ASN A 118 7.42 -0.44 -16.57
C ASN A 118 6.86 -1.65 -17.33
N TYR A 119 5.85 -2.33 -16.77
CA TYR A 119 5.16 -3.44 -17.42
C TYR A 119 4.43 -2.98 -18.69
N MET A 120 3.71 -1.87 -18.62
CA MET A 120 3.00 -1.29 -19.78
C MET A 120 3.99 -0.82 -20.86
N GLY A 121 5.09 -0.19 -20.45
CA GLY A 121 6.17 0.21 -21.36
C GLY A 121 6.79 -0.98 -22.08
N LEU A 122 7.06 -2.08 -21.34
CA LEU A 122 7.56 -3.32 -21.93
C LEU A 122 6.55 -3.94 -22.91
N THR A 123 5.26 -4.02 -22.55
CA THR A 123 4.21 -4.54 -23.42
C THR A 123 4.11 -3.74 -24.73
N LYS A 124 4.14 -2.40 -24.64
CA LYS A 124 4.13 -1.52 -25.83
C LYS A 124 5.39 -1.71 -26.69
N ALA A 125 6.57 -1.84 -26.08
CA ALA A 125 7.81 -2.08 -26.80
C ALA A 125 7.83 -3.45 -27.51
N LEU A 126 7.24 -4.48 -26.90
CA LEU A 126 7.08 -5.80 -27.51
C LEU A 126 6.16 -5.75 -28.74
N ILE A 127 5.02 -5.06 -28.64
CA ILE A 127 4.09 -4.89 -29.76
C ILE A 127 4.78 -4.17 -30.92
N LYS A 128 5.55 -3.11 -30.63
CA LYS A 128 6.29 -2.34 -31.64
C LYS A 128 7.59 -3.02 -32.12
N LYS A 129 7.97 -4.15 -31.52
CA LYS A 129 9.23 -4.88 -31.78
C LYS A 129 10.51 -4.03 -31.57
N GLU A 130 10.47 -3.07 -30.64
CA GLU A 130 11.58 -2.18 -30.33
C GLU A 130 12.61 -2.86 -29.42
N ARG A 131 13.57 -3.57 -30.00
CA ARG A 131 14.56 -4.40 -29.27
C ARG A 131 15.34 -3.64 -28.19
N SER A 132 15.77 -2.41 -28.48
CA SER A 132 16.51 -1.58 -27.51
C SER A 132 15.67 -1.21 -26.29
N ALA A 133 14.41 -0.82 -26.51
CA ALA A 133 13.47 -0.51 -25.44
C ALA A 133 13.16 -1.75 -24.59
N ILE A 134 12.94 -2.90 -25.21
CA ILE A 134 12.70 -4.18 -24.51
C ILE A 134 13.89 -4.50 -23.57
N ILE A 135 15.11 -4.47 -24.09
CA ILE A 135 16.32 -4.74 -23.28
C ILE A 135 16.43 -3.75 -22.11
N ASN A 136 16.17 -2.47 -22.35
CA ASN A 136 16.20 -1.45 -21.31
C ASN A 136 15.18 -1.71 -20.20
N PHE A 137 13.93 -2.09 -20.53
CA PHE A 137 12.92 -2.41 -19.53
C PHE A 137 13.24 -3.69 -18.75
N LEU A 138 13.79 -4.71 -19.39
CA LEU A 138 14.21 -5.94 -18.72
C LEU A 138 15.37 -5.69 -17.75
N LEU A 139 16.38 -4.92 -18.16
CA LEU A 139 17.48 -4.49 -17.28
C LEU A 139 16.95 -3.69 -16.09
N LYS A 140 16.04 -2.73 -16.34
CA LYS A 140 15.38 -1.97 -15.25
C LYS A 140 14.66 -2.90 -14.27
N LYS A 141 13.82 -3.82 -14.76
CA LYS A 141 13.10 -4.80 -13.92
C LYS A 141 14.09 -5.60 -13.06
N PHE A 142 15.17 -6.09 -13.66
CA PHE A 142 16.19 -6.86 -12.96
C PHE A 142 16.85 -6.07 -11.82
N PHE A 143 17.34 -4.85 -12.09
CA PHE A 143 17.98 -4.02 -11.07
C PHE A 143 17.00 -3.58 -9.98
N GLN A 144 15.76 -3.24 -10.34
CA GLN A 144 14.72 -2.86 -9.38
C GLN A 144 14.40 -4.02 -8.42
N LYS A 145 14.13 -5.22 -8.96
CA LYS A 145 13.84 -6.41 -8.17
C LYS A 145 15.02 -6.84 -7.31
N ARG A 146 16.25 -6.69 -7.80
CA ARG A 146 17.46 -6.99 -7.01
C ARG A 146 17.61 -6.04 -5.82
N ILE A 147 17.36 -4.74 -6.00
CA ILE A 147 17.39 -3.76 -4.91
C ILE A 147 16.28 -4.05 -3.91
N GLU A 148 15.05 -4.24 -4.40
CA GLU A 148 13.87 -4.55 -3.58
C GLU A 148 14.14 -5.77 -2.71
N HIS A 149 14.51 -6.90 -3.33
CA HIS A 149 14.78 -8.15 -2.61
C HIS A 149 15.85 -7.97 -1.54
N ARG A 150 16.90 -7.20 -1.80
CA ARG A 150 17.99 -7.02 -0.85
C ARG A 150 17.56 -6.24 0.39
N LEU A 151 16.80 -5.16 0.22
CA LEU A 151 16.29 -4.35 1.33
C LEU A 151 15.16 -5.10 2.06
N ALA A 152 14.20 -5.65 1.32
CA ALA A 152 13.05 -6.37 1.86
C ALA A 152 13.45 -7.65 2.62
N LYS A 153 14.53 -8.34 2.23
CA LYS A 153 15.02 -9.53 2.93
C LYS A 153 15.27 -9.27 4.42
N CYS A 154 15.64 -8.05 4.79
CA CYS A 154 15.86 -7.68 6.19
C CYS A 154 14.58 -7.83 7.02
N PHE A 155 13.40 -7.64 6.44
CA PHE A 155 12.09 -7.63 7.11
C PHE A 155 11.36 -8.97 7.07
N LYS A 156 11.98 -10.03 6.54
CA LYS A 156 11.36 -11.36 6.44
C LYS A 156 11.00 -11.87 7.84
N GLY A 157 9.73 -12.23 8.02
CA GLY A 157 9.17 -12.73 9.28
C GLY A 157 8.66 -11.63 10.23
N PHE A 158 8.84 -10.36 9.88
CA PHE A 158 8.34 -9.23 10.65
C PHE A 158 7.12 -8.58 9.97
N LEU A 159 7.27 -8.09 8.73
CA LEU A 159 6.17 -7.44 7.99
C LEU A 159 5.25 -8.47 7.31
N LYS A 160 3.94 -8.39 7.59
CA LYS A 160 2.90 -9.18 6.92
C LYS A 160 2.73 -8.75 5.46
N THR A 161 2.87 -7.46 5.18
CA THR A 161 2.74 -6.88 3.83
C THR A 161 4.04 -6.90 3.03
N LEU A 162 5.06 -7.65 3.46
CA LEU A 162 6.37 -7.64 2.80
C LEU A 162 6.33 -8.07 1.33
N LYS A 163 5.53 -9.09 1.01
CA LYS A 163 5.48 -9.68 -0.33
C LYS A 163 4.38 -9.01 -1.15
N GLU A 164 4.80 -8.18 -2.10
CA GLU A 164 3.91 -7.62 -3.13
C GLU A 164 3.82 -8.55 -4.34
N PRO A 165 2.62 -8.76 -4.92
CA PRO A 165 2.45 -9.53 -6.16
C PRO A 165 3.13 -8.84 -7.34
N GLU A 166 3.46 -9.60 -8.39
CA GLU A 166 3.90 -8.98 -9.64
C GLU A 166 2.73 -8.25 -10.32
N THR A 167 3.02 -7.21 -11.11
CA THR A 167 1.98 -6.47 -11.86
C THR A 167 1.10 -7.39 -12.71
N LYS A 168 1.68 -8.44 -13.30
CA LYS A 168 0.93 -9.42 -14.08
C LYS A 168 -0.11 -10.15 -13.22
N GLU A 169 0.27 -10.54 -12.00
CA GLU A 169 -0.62 -11.20 -11.04
C GLU A 169 -1.74 -10.25 -10.58
N ILE A 170 -1.42 -8.96 -10.34
CA ILE A 170 -2.43 -7.93 -10.04
C ILE A 170 -3.47 -7.83 -11.18
N ILE A 171 -3.00 -7.77 -12.43
CA ILE A 171 -3.88 -7.71 -13.62
C ILE A 171 -4.75 -8.98 -13.72
N GLU A 172 -4.18 -10.16 -13.43
CA GLU A 172 -4.91 -11.43 -13.44
C GLU A 172 -5.97 -11.49 -12.33
N LYS A 173 -5.63 -11.06 -11.11
CA LYS A 173 -6.58 -10.94 -9.99
C LYS A 173 -7.74 -9.99 -10.30
N ALA A 174 -7.50 -8.94 -11.09
CA ALA A 174 -8.53 -7.98 -11.48
C ALA A 174 -9.45 -8.50 -12.60
N SER A 175 -9.01 -9.49 -13.38
CA SER A 175 -9.67 -9.94 -14.60
C SER A 175 -11.13 -10.41 -14.47
N PRO A 176 -11.60 -10.97 -13.33
CA PRO A 176 -13.02 -11.29 -13.16
C PRO A 176 -13.94 -10.08 -13.13
N TYR A 177 -13.41 -8.91 -12.75
CA TYR A 177 -14.19 -7.67 -12.58
C TYR A 177 -13.91 -6.63 -13.67
N VAL A 178 -12.70 -6.63 -14.23
CA VAL A 178 -12.30 -5.66 -15.25
C VAL A 178 -11.36 -6.31 -16.26
N HIS A 179 -11.68 -6.17 -17.55
CA HIS A 179 -10.87 -6.75 -18.61
C HIS A 179 -9.48 -6.09 -18.66
N LYS A 180 -8.44 -6.88 -18.96
CA LYS A 180 -7.03 -6.43 -19.00
C LYS A 180 -6.72 -5.27 -19.96
N SER A 181 -7.61 -4.98 -20.91
CA SER A 181 -7.48 -3.81 -21.80
C SER A 181 -7.80 -2.50 -21.09
N PHE A 182 -8.43 -2.56 -19.92
CA PHE A 182 -8.72 -1.41 -19.09
C PHE A 182 -7.44 -1.01 -18.34
N GLU A 183 -6.62 -0.18 -18.96
CA GLU A 183 -5.37 0.32 -18.41
C GLU A 183 -5.61 1.37 -17.31
N GLY A 184 -4.62 1.56 -16.43
CA GLY A 184 -4.56 2.66 -15.47
C GLY A 184 -4.84 2.20 -14.04
N GLU A 185 -5.40 3.10 -13.24
CA GLU A 185 -5.56 2.86 -11.80
C GLU A 185 -6.69 1.89 -11.46
N THR A 186 -7.72 1.77 -12.29
CA THR A 186 -8.85 0.87 -12.00
C THR A 186 -8.40 -0.58 -11.91
N ILE A 187 -7.63 -1.07 -12.89
CA ILE A 187 -7.16 -2.46 -12.89
C ILE A 187 -6.20 -2.74 -11.74
N LEU A 188 -5.35 -1.77 -11.40
CA LEU A 188 -4.46 -1.88 -10.25
C LEU A 188 -5.23 -1.91 -8.94
N SER A 189 -6.17 -0.97 -8.74
CA SER A 189 -6.95 -0.86 -7.50
C SER A 189 -7.78 -2.12 -7.26
N ILE A 190 -8.41 -2.67 -8.30
CA ILE A 190 -9.19 -3.90 -8.19
C ILE A 190 -8.29 -5.11 -7.96
N GLY A 191 -7.20 -5.28 -8.71
CA GLY A 191 -6.29 -6.40 -8.49
C GLY A 191 -5.63 -6.36 -7.11
N LYS A 192 -5.30 -5.15 -6.63
CA LYS A 192 -4.76 -4.92 -5.29
C LYS A 192 -5.79 -5.13 -4.20
N CYS A 193 -7.05 -4.78 -4.44
CA CYS A 193 -8.17 -5.13 -3.57
C CYS A 193 -8.16 -6.64 -3.30
N ILE A 194 -8.25 -7.45 -4.36
CA ILE A 194 -8.26 -8.91 -4.26
C ILE A 194 -6.99 -9.44 -3.56
N ASP A 195 -5.82 -8.89 -3.86
CA ASP A 195 -4.57 -9.25 -3.16
C ASP A 195 -4.63 -9.02 -1.65
N LEU A 196 -5.20 -7.90 -1.21
CA LEU A 196 -5.34 -7.58 0.22
C LEU A 196 -6.40 -8.47 0.88
N LEU A 197 -7.49 -8.81 0.18
CA LEU A 197 -8.50 -9.75 0.65
C LEU A 197 -7.89 -11.14 0.91
N GLU A 198 -7.14 -11.68 -0.05
CA GLU A 198 -6.46 -12.98 0.06
C GLU A 198 -5.44 -13.01 1.20
N LYS A 199 -4.87 -11.85 1.57
CA LYS A 199 -3.95 -11.70 2.70
C LYS A 199 -4.66 -11.55 4.05
N GLY A 200 -5.99 -11.41 4.07
CA GLY A 200 -6.79 -11.34 5.30
C GLY A 200 -7.27 -9.94 5.69
N ALA A 201 -7.34 -8.99 4.75
CA ALA A 201 -8.02 -7.73 5.01
C ALA A 201 -9.49 -7.97 5.39
N SER A 202 -9.98 -7.21 6.36
CA SER A 202 -11.34 -7.23 6.92
C SER A 202 -12.22 -6.09 6.41
N GLY A 203 -11.66 -5.14 5.66
CA GLY A 203 -12.39 -4.11 4.92
C GLY A 203 -11.50 -3.42 3.89
N ILE A 204 -12.11 -2.76 2.91
CA ILE A 204 -11.40 -2.01 1.86
C ILE A 204 -11.88 -0.56 1.81
N ILE A 205 -10.95 0.38 1.81
CA ILE A 205 -11.17 1.80 1.55
C ILE A 205 -10.56 2.15 0.21
N ASN A 206 -11.37 2.71 -0.69
CA ASN A 206 -10.92 3.32 -1.94
C ASN A 206 -10.83 4.84 -1.76
N ALA A 207 -9.62 5.37 -1.65
CA ALA A 207 -9.34 6.80 -1.54
C ALA A 207 -9.14 7.39 -2.94
N MET A 208 -9.97 8.36 -3.32
CA MET A 208 -9.96 8.91 -4.67
C MET A 208 -10.25 10.41 -4.68
N PRO A 209 -9.77 11.18 -5.66
CA PRO A 209 -10.20 12.56 -5.82
C PRO A 209 -11.68 12.61 -6.25
N PHE A 210 -12.39 13.64 -5.83
CA PHE A 210 -13.74 13.91 -6.30
C PHE A 210 -13.75 14.07 -7.83
N GLY A 211 -14.71 13.44 -8.51
CA GLY A 211 -14.80 13.45 -9.97
C GLY A 211 -13.79 12.55 -10.69
N CYS A 212 -12.99 11.74 -9.99
CA CYS A 212 -12.08 10.79 -10.62
C CYS A 212 -12.86 9.66 -11.32
N MET A 213 -12.90 9.67 -12.66
CA MET A 213 -13.60 8.64 -13.44
C MET A 213 -13.07 7.21 -13.14
N PRO A 214 -11.75 6.93 -13.13
CA PRO A 214 -11.24 5.62 -12.70
C PRO A 214 -11.70 5.22 -11.29
N GLY A 215 -11.67 6.15 -10.34
CA GLY A 215 -12.13 5.93 -8.96
C GLY A 215 -13.62 5.62 -8.87
N THR A 216 -14.46 6.29 -9.65
CA THR A 216 -15.90 6.00 -9.75
C THR A 216 -16.15 4.59 -10.31
N ILE A 217 -15.35 4.15 -11.29
CA ILE A 217 -15.43 2.78 -11.82
C ILE A 217 -15.02 1.78 -10.74
N VAL A 218 -13.94 2.03 -10.00
CA VAL A 218 -13.55 1.19 -8.85
C VAL A 218 -14.68 1.11 -7.83
N THR A 219 -15.32 2.24 -7.51
CA THR A 219 -16.48 2.30 -6.58
C THR A 219 -17.62 1.41 -7.05
N ALA A 220 -17.94 1.42 -8.35
CA ALA A 220 -18.97 0.56 -8.92
C ALA A 220 -18.58 -0.93 -8.84
N LEU A 221 -17.33 -1.26 -9.16
CA LEU A 221 -16.82 -2.64 -9.14
C LEU A 221 -16.68 -3.20 -7.71
N LEU A 222 -16.37 -2.36 -6.72
CA LEU A 222 -16.32 -2.76 -5.32
C LEU A 222 -17.66 -3.29 -4.80
N ARG A 223 -18.80 -2.88 -5.36
CA ARG A 223 -20.11 -3.47 -5.03
C ARG A 223 -20.19 -4.94 -5.42
N GLY A 224 -19.58 -5.32 -6.55
CA GLY A 224 -19.44 -6.71 -6.97
C GLY A 224 -18.56 -7.49 -5.99
N ILE A 225 -17.41 -6.93 -5.63
CA ILE A 225 -16.49 -7.54 -4.66
C ILE A 225 -17.15 -7.73 -3.29
N THR A 226 -17.86 -6.72 -2.78
CA THR A 226 -18.60 -6.84 -1.51
C THR A 226 -19.65 -7.94 -1.57
N ARG A 227 -20.33 -8.14 -2.70
CA ARG A 227 -21.30 -9.23 -2.88
C ARG A 227 -20.61 -10.59 -2.91
N ASP A 228 -19.49 -10.71 -3.62
CA ASP A 228 -18.85 -11.98 -3.88
C ASP A 228 -18.01 -12.47 -2.68
N TYR A 229 -17.41 -11.54 -1.91
CA TYR A 229 -16.56 -11.83 -0.75
C TYR A 229 -17.22 -11.54 0.60
N GLY A 230 -18.38 -10.88 0.63
CA GLY A 230 -19.07 -10.51 1.87
C GLY A 230 -18.33 -9.48 2.73
N ILE A 231 -17.33 -8.79 2.18
CA ILE A 231 -16.47 -7.84 2.90
C ILE A 231 -16.96 -6.39 2.74
N PRO A 232 -16.95 -5.58 3.81
CA PRO A 232 -17.27 -4.16 3.68
C PRO A 232 -16.25 -3.44 2.82
N CYS A 233 -16.75 -2.66 1.86
CA CYS A 233 -15.97 -1.76 1.03
C CYS A 233 -16.60 -0.36 1.09
N ILE A 234 -15.77 0.67 1.22
CA ILE A 234 -16.20 2.08 1.15
C ILE A 234 -15.31 2.85 0.18
N SER A 235 -15.88 3.82 -0.52
CA SER A 235 -15.12 4.77 -1.35
C SER A 235 -15.30 6.17 -0.79
N ILE A 236 -14.18 6.86 -0.55
CA ILE A 236 -14.16 8.20 0.01
C ILE A 236 -13.60 9.15 -1.05
N PRO A 237 -14.44 9.98 -1.67
CA PRO A 237 -13.99 11.03 -2.56
C PRO A 237 -13.46 12.23 -1.75
N TYR A 238 -12.28 12.72 -2.09
CA TYR A 238 -11.68 13.91 -1.48
C TYR A 238 -11.69 15.08 -2.46
N ASP A 239 -12.23 16.22 -2.04
CA ASP A 239 -12.26 17.48 -2.79
C ASP A 239 -11.44 18.61 -2.13
N GLY A 240 -10.80 18.32 -0.99
CA GLY A 240 -10.02 19.28 -0.20
C GLY A 240 -10.83 20.03 0.85
N SER A 241 -12.12 19.73 1.00
CA SER A 241 -12.97 20.23 2.09
C SER A 241 -13.24 19.13 3.12
N GLU A 242 -12.94 19.41 4.39
CA GLU A 242 -13.24 18.46 5.46
C GLU A 242 -14.75 18.34 5.65
N SER A 243 -15.25 17.10 5.62
CA SER A 243 -16.66 16.80 5.81
C SER A 243 -16.87 15.90 7.04
N PRO A 244 -17.66 16.32 8.04
CA PRO A 244 -17.97 15.48 9.21
C PRO A 244 -18.73 14.20 8.83
N THR A 245 -19.33 14.17 7.63
CA THR A 245 -20.03 12.99 7.10
C THR A 245 -19.07 11.82 6.89
N VAL A 246 -17.82 12.09 6.50
CA VAL A 246 -16.82 11.04 6.24
C VAL A 246 -16.48 10.29 7.53
N GLU A 247 -16.42 10.98 8.66
CA GLU A 247 -16.13 10.37 9.97
C GLU A 247 -17.22 9.38 10.38
N ILE A 248 -18.49 9.79 10.29
CA ILE A 248 -19.64 8.92 10.60
C ILE A 248 -19.67 7.70 9.68
N GLN A 249 -19.41 7.89 8.38
CA GLN A 249 -19.34 6.78 7.43
C GLN A 249 -18.20 5.82 7.75
N LEU A 250 -17.05 6.35 8.18
CA LEU A 250 -15.89 5.56 8.55
C LEU A 250 -16.15 4.77 9.84
N GLU A 251 -16.82 5.34 10.84
CA GLU A 251 -17.26 4.63 12.05
C GLU A 251 -18.14 3.43 11.70
N ALA A 252 -19.19 3.64 10.91
CA ALA A 252 -20.09 2.58 10.48
C ALA A 252 -19.37 1.50 9.63
N PHE A 253 -18.41 1.89 8.80
CA PHE A 253 -17.57 0.96 8.05
C PHE A 253 -16.67 0.13 8.98
N MET A 254 -16.05 0.76 9.98
CA MET A 254 -15.18 0.08 10.92
C MET A 254 -15.93 -0.92 11.80
N ASP A 255 -17.17 -0.63 12.17
CA ASP A 255 -18.03 -1.58 12.88
C ASP A 255 -18.31 -2.83 12.03
N GLN A 256 -18.65 -2.66 10.74
CA GLN A 256 -18.82 -3.78 9.81
C GLN A 256 -17.52 -4.59 9.65
N ALA A 257 -16.37 -3.92 9.55
CA ALA A 257 -15.08 -4.59 9.41
C ALA A 257 -14.69 -5.37 10.68
N ARG A 258 -15.02 -4.85 11.87
CA ARG A 258 -14.83 -5.56 13.16
C ARG A 258 -15.70 -6.81 13.22
N GLU A 259 -16.97 -6.72 12.82
CA GLU A 259 -17.86 -7.89 12.78
C GLU A 259 -17.35 -8.95 11.79
N TYR A 260 -16.96 -8.53 10.58
CA TYR A 260 -16.39 -9.42 9.58
C TYR A 260 -15.13 -10.12 10.10
N SER A 261 -14.22 -9.37 10.72
CA SER A 261 -12.98 -9.91 11.31
C SER A 261 -13.25 -10.95 12.39
N LYS A 262 -14.23 -10.71 13.27
CA LYS A 262 -14.63 -11.66 14.32
C LYS A 262 -15.24 -12.95 13.79
N ARG A 263 -15.98 -12.89 12.67
CA ARG A 263 -16.61 -14.09 12.06
C ARG A 263 -15.61 -14.99 11.33
N ASN A 264 -14.49 -14.43 10.88
CA ASN A 264 -13.49 -15.11 10.04
C ASN A 264 -12.17 -15.40 10.79
N THR A 265 -12.15 -15.22 12.11
CA THR A 265 -11.03 -15.58 13.01
C THR A 265 -11.33 -16.89 13.72
#